data_AF-A0A1V8SXF2-F1
#
_entry.id   AF-A0A1V8SXF2-F1
#
_cell.length_a   1.000
_cell.length_b   1.000
_cell.length_c   1.000
_cell.angle_alpha   90.00
_cell.angle_beta   90.00
_cell.angle_gamma   90.00
#
_symmetry.space_group_name_H-M   'P 1'
#
loop_
_entity.id
_entity.type
_entity.pdbx_description
1 polymer ?
#
loop_
_entity_poly.entity_id
_entity_poly.type
_entity_poly.pdbx_seq_one_letter_code
_entity_poly.pdbx_strand_id
1 'polypeptide(L)'
;MPRYTVTVVDAGQVFQATTLLIPLAEGAIVSALHGQIFVRCIRQQLQITLDSHSITLHLGDASGPAIDQEDVLSDVVLQPENERVFAVCSAISVVSGTASDATATQSAAALPIFGPGKGDILEVRLHAPSSEGTLFVIYDKSVVKPLRVQSTAKYAIDEALQTHFGVELESNKKIHYHGVQNASGVFLKMPVISICSEERHIPAHARATALMNEATQARLKLVDLHTCEMPIHASAMSVTIGTSGILDLAEDGRLEIFAVQRVASLMSAQLGVGNEAIYRDRTHWQPPVRQSDRGTAMFLSSLRVTASLVKEMSKIEADTDAVLHVFDVLIGFSPALRTFYLLTQGRTPTAQECAALSHAVFYALEKIVPSELVGVGKDRLFESSRLLFGLLLEKAKTVKLPFVSSQTFHAPYLLSLAGVQLLDVQTEEPIMHVVNTDIGPVEQGYYDAFAPGGPLYLSPAQPRLTHAPHNDLEGARKALLSGGSTREIVAFSRAKFSGRTSLRGRRQSR
;
A
#
# COMPACT_ATOMS: atom_id res chain seq x y z
N MET A 1 -28.85 9.11 -2.50
CA MET A 1 -27.80 8.49 -3.35
C MET A 1 -28.00 9.02 -4.76
N PRO A 2 -27.20 10.00 -5.20
CA PRO A 2 -27.29 10.57 -6.55
C PRO A 2 -27.14 9.49 -7.63
N ARG A 3 -27.83 9.68 -8.75
CA ARG A 3 -27.76 8.81 -9.92
C ARG A 3 -27.19 9.60 -11.08
N TYR A 4 -26.01 9.21 -11.55
CA TYR A 4 -25.32 9.87 -12.65
C TYR A 4 -25.71 9.22 -13.97
N THR A 5 -26.13 10.03 -14.93
CA THR A 5 -26.39 9.58 -16.31
C THR A 5 -25.11 9.70 -17.11
N VAL A 6 -24.52 8.55 -17.46
CA VAL A 6 -23.26 8.48 -18.22
C VAL A 6 -23.53 7.94 -19.62
N THR A 7 -23.22 8.69 -20.65
CA THR A 7 -23.26 8.21 -22.04
C THR A 7 -21.86 7.78 -22.47
N VAL A 8 -21.70 6.48 -22.72
CA VAL A 8 -20.45 5.88 -23.22
C VAL A 8 -20.42 6.02 -24.73
N VAL A 9 -19.38 6.67 -25.24
CA VAL A 9 -19.19 6.95 -26.67
C VAL A 9 -17.84 6.41 -27.10
N ASP A 10 -17.82 5.74 -28.25
CA ASP A 10 -16.56 5.33 -28.87
C ASP A 10 -15.98 6.46 -29.72
N ALA A 11 -14.75 6.88 -29.43
CA ALA A 11 -14.03 7.84 -30.26
C ALA A 11 -13.82 7.31 -31.69
N GLY A 12 -13.69 5.99 -31.85
CA GLY A 12 -13.54 5.32 -33.15
C GLY A 12 -14.86 4.93 -33.83
N GLN A 13 -16.02 5.20 -33.21
CA GLN A 13 -17.35 4.82 -33.69
C GLN A 13 -17.55 3.31 -33.98
N VAL A 14 -16.82 2.42 -33.29
CA VAL A 14 -16.95 0.96 -33.45
C VAL A 14 -18.26 0.46 -32.82
N PHE A 15 -18.79 1.16 -31.80
CA PHE A 15 -20.08 0.83 -31.18
C PHE A 15 -21.02 2.04 -31.03
N GLN A 16 -22.33 1.75 -30.99
CA GLN A 16 -23.37 2.76 -30.76
C GLN A 16 -23.32 3.29 -29.32
N ALA A 17 -23.49 4.61 -29.17
CA ALA A 17 -23.47 5.26 -27.87
C ALA A 17 -24.49 4.62 -26.92
N THR A 18 -24.03 4.24 -25.73
CA THR A 18 -24.83 3.53 -24.73
C THR A 18 -24.94 4.35 -23.46
N THR A 19 -26.15 4.52 -22.93
CA THR A 19 -26.38 5.30 -21.70
C THR A 19 -26.50 4.39 -20.48
N LEU A 20 -25.70 4.69 -19.46
CA LEU A 20 -25.63 4.01 -18.18
C LEU A 20 -26.18 4.92 -17.08
N LEU A 21 -26.99 4.36 -16.18
CA LEU A 21 -27.43 5.06 -14.97
C LEU A 21 -26.70 4.52 -13.75
N ILE A 22 -25.72 5.25 -13.23
CA ILE A 22 -24.79 4.79 -12.19
C ILE A 22 -25.10 5.46 -10.86
N PRO A 23 -25.59 4.73 -9.84
CA PRO A 23 -25.83 5.30 -8.53
C PRO A 23 -24.54 5.27 -7.70
N LEU A 24 -24.16 6.40 -7.13
CA LEU A 24 -22.96 6.55 -6.29
C LEU A 24 -23.29 7.33 -5.01
N ALA A 25 -22.46 7.15 -3.98
CA ALA A 25 -22.59 7.89 -2.74
C ALA A 25 -22.30 9.38 -2.95
N GLU A 26 -22.92 10.23 -2.14
CA GLU A 26 -22.60 11.66 -2.07
C GLU A 26 -21.14 11.82 -1.60
N GLY A 27 -20.34 12.58 -2.33
CA GLY A 27 -18.89 12.70 -2.10
C GLY A 27 -18.01 11.63 -2.78
N ALA A 28 -18.57 10.80 -3.67
CA ALA A 28 -17.75 9.91 -4.48
C ALA A 28 -16.83 10.70 -5.44
N ILE A 29 -15.59 10.25 -5.61
CA ILE A 29 -14.64 10.82 -6.58
C ILE A 29 -14.88 10.28 -7.99
N VAL A 30 -14.43 11.03 -9.00
CA VAL A 30 -14.63 10.70 -10.43
C VAL A 30 -14.02 9.35 -10.80
N SER A 31 -12.87 8.97 -10.24
CA SER A 31 -12.29 7.64 -10.44
C SER A 31 -13.19 6.48 -9.96
N ALA A 32 -14.06 6.70 -8.98
CA ALA A 32 -15.06 5.70 -8.58
C ALA A 32 -16.16 5.52 -9.63
N LEU A 33 -16.57 6.61 -10.31
CA LEU A 33 -17.47 6.55 -11.46
C LEU A 33 -16.82 5.82 -12.63
N HIS A 34 -15.55 6.07 -12.89
CA HIS A 34 -14.74 5.39 -13.91
C HIS A 34 -14.75 3.87 -13.73
N GLY A 35 -14.48 3.38 -12.52
CA GLY A 35 -14.54 1.95 -12.21
C GLY A 35 -15.93 1.34 -12.44
N GLN A 36 -17.00 2.05 -12.08
CA GLN A 36 -18.38 1.58 -12.28
C GLN A 36 -18.79 1.55 -13.77
N ILE A 37 -18.25 2.44 -14.60
CA ILE A 37 -18.49 2.44 -16.05
C ILE A 37 -17.96 1.12 -16.63
N PHE A 38 -16.71 0.75 -16.34
CA PHE A 38 -16.13 -0.52 -16.82
C PHE A 38 -16.95 -1.75 -16.41
N VAL A 39 -17.31 -1.85 -15.12
CA VAL A 39 -18.11 -2.98 -14.61
C VAL A 39 -19.42 -3.12 -15.39
N ARG A 40 -20.07 -1.99 -15.71
CA ARG A 40 -21.35 -1.98 -16.42
C ARG A 40 -21.19 -2.23 -17.92
N CYS A 41 -20.15 -1.72 -18.55
CA CYS A 41 -19.82 -2.00 -19.95
C CYS A 41 -19.60 -3.50 -20.17
N ILE A 42 -18.80 -4.15 -19.30
CA ILE A 42 -18.57 -5.59 -19.34
C ILE A 42 -19.89 -6.37 -19.18
N ARG A 43 -20.74 -5.96 -18.22
CA ARG A 43 -22.04 -6.59 -18.00
C ARG A 43 -23.00 -6.45 -19.19
N GLN A 44 -22.88 -5.37 -19.95
CA GLN A 44 -23.64 -5.14 -21.19
C GLN A 44 -22.97 -5.74 -22.43
N GLN A 45 -21.89 -6.50 -22.26
CA GLN A 45 -21.12 -7.11 -23.35
C GLN A 45 -20.56 -6.09 -24.35
N LEU A 46 -20.31 -4.86 -23.91
CA LEU A 46 -19.53 -3.90 -24.68
C LEU A 46 -18.07 -4.36 -24.70
N GLN A 47 -17.43 -4.38 -25.87
CA GLN A 47 -16.04 -4.84 -26.05
C GLN A 47 -15.00 -3.82 -25.55
N ILE A 48 -15.26 -3.22 -24.39
CA ILE A 48 -14.42 -2.23 -23.75
C ILE A 48 -13.77 -2.92 -22.54
N THR A 49 -12.46 -3.09 -22.58
CA THR A 49 -11.69 -3.61 -21.45
C THR A 49 -10.69 -2.57 -20.98
N LEU A 50 -10.30 -2.64 -19.70
CA LEU A 50 -9.27 -1.77 -19.10
C LEU A 50 -7.95 -1.84 -19.88
N ASP A 51 -7.63 -3.00 -20.44
CA ASP A 51 -6.37 -3.24 -21.16
C ASP A 51 -6.44 -2.79 -22.63
N SER A 52 -7.64 -2.53 -23.17
CA SER A 52 -7.83 -2.18 -24.59
C SER A 52 -8.25 -0.74 -24.83
N HIS A 53 -8.85 -0.05 -23.85
CA HIS A 53 -9.37 1.29 -24.03
C HIS A 53 -9.03 2.21 -22.86
N SER A 54 -8.64 3.45 -23.17
CA SER A 54 -8.61 4.55 -22.22
C SER A 54 -9.96 5.26 -22.21
N ILE A 55 -10.50 5.59 -21.04
CA ILE A 55 -11.74 6.36 -20.89
C ILE A 55 -11.42 7.74 -20.33
N THR A 56 -11.82 8.78 -21.06
CA THR A 56 -11.86 10.18 -20.57
C THR A 56 -13.31 10.58 -20.29
N LEU A 57 -13.53 11.31 -19.18
CA LEU A 57 -14.86 11.77 -18.78
C LEU A 57 -15.03 13.24 -19.13
N HIS A 58 -16.15 13.59 -19.74
CA HIS A 58 -16.49 14.94 -20.19
C HIS A 58 -17.86 15.36 -19.64
N LEU A 59 -18.06 16.65 -19.36
CA LEU A 59 -19.35 17.17 -18.89
C LEU A 59 -20.19 17.73 -20.04
N GLY A 60 -21.48 17.40 -20.08
CA GLY A 60 -22.45 17.96 -21.02
C GLY A 60 -22.53 17.23 -22.37
N ASP A 61 -21.39 17.08 -23.06
CA ASP A 61 -21.27 16.32 -24.32
C ASP A 61 -19.89 15.65 -24.46
N ALA A 62 -19.69 14.87 -25.53
CA ALA A 62 -18.44 14.12 -25.76
C ALA A 62 -17.21 15.01 -26.04
N SER A 63 -17.42 16.27 -26.41
CA SER A 63 -16.38 17.28 -26.65
C SER A 63 -16.32 18.32 -25.52
N GLY A 64 -17.09 18.10 -24.45
CA GLY A 64 -17.22 19.02 -23.34
C GLY A 64 -15.95 19.11 -22.48
N PRO A 65 -15.97 19.94 -21.43
CA PRO A 65 -14.86 20.04 -20.49
C PRO A 65 -14.53 18.67 -19.90
N ALA A 66 -13.24 18.28 -19.96
CA ALA A 66 -12.77 17.06 -19.34
C ALA A 66 -12.83 17.18 -17.81
N ILE A 67 -13.21 16.09 -17.15
CA ILE A 67 -13.34 15.99 -15.70
C ILE A 67 -12.10 15.27 -15.16
N ASP A 68 -11.43 15.83 -14.15
CA ASP A 68 -10.28 15.20 -13.53
C ASP A 68 -10.71 13.97 -12.69
N GLN A 69 -9.89 12.92 -12.68
CA GLN A 69 -10.21 11.67 -11.97
C GLN A 69 -10.16 11.83 -10.44
N GLU A 70 -9.44 12.84 -9.96
CA GLU A 70 -9.27 13.14 -8.53
C GLU A 70 -10.37 14.05 -7.97
N ASP A 71 -11.17 14.68 -8.85
CA ASP A 71 -12.26 15.56 -8.43
C ASP A 71 -13.38 14.78 -7.71
N VAL A 72 -14.06 15.49 -6.82
CA VAL A 72 -15.30 15.00 -6.18
C VAL A 72 -16.46 15.22 -7.16
N LEU A 73 -17.26 14.18 -7.41
CA LEU A 73 -18.35 14.24 -8.40
C LEU A 73 -19.40 15.32 -8.08
N SER A 74 -19.64 15.62 -6.80
CA SER A 74 -20.57 16.69 -6.39
C SER A 74 -20.07 18.09 -6.73
N ASP A 75 -18.76 18.25 -6.91
CA ASP A 75 -18.14 19.55 -7.14
C ASP A 75 -18.08 19.84 -8.65
N VAL A 76 -18.10 18.78 -9.48
CA VAL A 76 -18.07 18.88 -10.95
C VAL A 76 -19.43 18.70 -11.59
N VAL A 77 -20.26 17.78 -11.08
CA VAL A 77 -21.62 17.51 -11.55
C VAL A 77 -22.60 18.06 -10.53
N LEU A 78 -22.98 19.32 -10.71
CA LEU A 78 -23.76 20.10 -9.74
C LEU A 78 -25.22 19.62 -9.66
N GLN A 79 -25.77 19.15 -10.78
CA GLN A 79 -27.15 18.69 -10.89
C GLN A 79 -27.21 17.32 -11.57
N PRO A 80 -26.95 16.21 -10.86
CA PRO A 80 -26.85 14.88 -11.46
C PRO A 80 -28.13 14.40 -12.18
N GLU A 81 -29.28 14.97 -11.86
CA GLU A 81 -30.55 14.73 -12.55
C GLU A 81 -30.67 15.40 -13.93
N ASN A 82 -29.98 16.52 -14.14
CA ASN A 82 -30.10 17.34 -15.36
C ASN A 82 -28.84 17.27 -16.22
N GLU A 83 -27.68 17.11 -15.58
CA GLU A 83 -26.38 17.05 -16.24
C GLU A 83 -26.06 15.61 -16.68
N ARG A 84 -25.33 15.51 -17.80
CA ARG A 84 -24.89 14.24 -18.37
C ARG A 84 -23.38 14.22 -18.41
N VAL A 85 -22.81 13.07 -18.06
CA VAL A 85 -21.38 12.81 -18.19
C VAL A 85 -21.17 11.94 -19.42
N PHE A 86 -20.15 12.24 -20.22
CA PHE A 86 -19.80 11.48 -21.41
C PHE A 86 -18.50 10.74 -21.15
N ALA A 87 -18.53 9.42 -21.30
CA ALA A 87 -17.36 8.56 -21.19
C ALA A 87 -16.85 8.24 -22.59
N VAL A 88 -15.81 8.94 -23.02
CA VAL A 88 -15.21 8.80 -24.35
C VAL A 88 -14.15 7.70 -24.28
N CYS A 89 -14.44 6.58 -24.91
CA CYS A 89 -13.55 5.43 -25.01
C CYS A 89 -12.66 5.59 -26.24
N SER A 90 -11.34 5.57 -26.04
CA SER A 90 -10.36 5.54 -27.12
C SER A 90 -9.59 4.23 -27.05
N ALA A 91 -9.47 3.52 -28.17
CA ALA A 91 -8.63 2.33 -28.24
C ALA A 91 -7.18 2.72 -27.92
N ILE A 92 -6.54 1.98 -27.02
CA ILE A 92 -5.13 2.16 -26.71
C ILE A 92 -4.37 1.67 -27.94
N SER A 93 -3.93 2.62 -28.76
CA SER A 93 -3.12 2.31 -29.93
C SER A 93 -1.78 1.79 -29.43
N VAL A 94 -1.60 0.47 -29.45
CA VAL A 94 -0.28 -0.14 -29.26
C VAL A 94 0.55 0.35 -30.44
N VAL A 95 1.41 1.35 -30.19
CA VAL A 95 2.28 1.93 -31.21
C VAL A 95 3.24 0.83 -31.67
N SER A 96 2.84 0.11 -32.71
CA SER A 96 3.70 -0.79 -33.45
C SER A 96 4.71 0.08 -34.19
N GLY A 97 5.84 0.35 -33.56
CA GLY A 97 6.95 1.05 -34.19
C GLY A 97 7.45 0.27 -35.40
N THR A 98 6.91 0.57 -36.58
CA THR A 98 7.50 0.18 -37.86
C THR A 98 8.74 1.03 -38.07
N ALA A 99 9.90 0.40 -37.91
CA ALA A 99 11.19 1.02 -38.17
C ALA A 99 11.28 1.41 -39.65
N SER A 100 11.30 2.71 -39.93
CA SER A 100 11.82 3.23 -41.20
C SER A 100 13.34 3.16 -41.15
N ASP A 101 13.93 2.44 -42.11
CA ASP A 101 15.37 2.44 -42.38
C ASP A 101 15.87 3.88 -42.56
N ALA A 102 16.69 4.34 -41.61
CA ALA A 102 17.54 5.51 -41.78
C ALA A 102 18.95 5.16 -41.30
N THR A 103 19.82 5.01 -42.29
CA THR A 103 21.27 4.90 -42.15
C THR A 103 21.86 6.16 -41.50
N ALA A 104 22.85 5.91 -40.64
CA ALA A 104 24.06 6.71 -40.42
C ALA A 104 24.28 7.37 -39.04
N THR A 105 25.43 6.98 -38.48
CA THR A 105 26.43 7.76 -37.73
C THR A 105 26.31 7.88 -36.21
N GLN A 106 27.30 7.29 -35.56
CA GLN A 106 27.68 7.48 -34.17
C GLN A 106 27.95 8.96 -33.86
N SER A 107 27.34 9.47 -32.78
CA SER A 107 27.95 10.52 -31.97
C SER A 107 27.48 10.38 -30.53
N ALA A 108 28.45 10.41 -29.62
CA ALA A 108 28.29 10.40 -28.19
C ALA A 108 27.64 11.71 -27.69
N ALA A 109 26.69 11.61 -26.76
CA ALA A 109 26.54 12.42 -25.53
C ALA A 109 25.10 12.39 -24.98
N ALA A 110 25.02 12.50 -23.65
CA ALA A 110 23.86 12.86 -22.81
C ALA A 110 22.82 11.77 -22.52
N LEU A 111 22.92 11.22 -21.29
CA LEU A 111 21.84 10.50 -20.62
C LEU A 111 20.75 11.51 -20.19
N PRO A 112 19.47 11.30 -20.52
CA PRO A 112 18.39 12.03 -19.88
C PRO A 112 18.13 11.45 -18.49
N ILE A 113 18.14 12.33 -17.48
CA ILE A 113 17.58 12.05 -16.16
C ILE A 113 16.06 12.09 -16.31
N PHE A 114 15.39 10.95 -16.15
CA PHE A 114 13.93 10.88 -16.16
C PHE A 114 13.39 11.22 -14.76
N GLY A 115 12.44 12.15 -14.71
CA GLY A 115 11.72 12.53 -13.49
C GLY A 115 10.54 11.61 -13.18
N PRO A 116 9.99 11.70 -11.96
CA PRO A 116 8.94 10.80 -11.48
C PRO A 116 7.60 11.17 -12.11
N GLY A 117 7.03 10.28 -12.94
CA GLY A 117 5.76 10.56 -13.61
C GLY A 117 5.11 9.32 -14.19
N LYS A 118 4.00 8.92 -13.56
CA LYS A 118 3.08 7.81 -13.89
C LYS A 118 3.70 6.42 -13.80
N GLY A 119 2.93 5.50 -13.21
CA GLY A 119 3.26 4.09 -13.06
C GLY A 119 3.24 3.34 -14.40
N ASP A 120 4.02 3.83 -15.36
CA ASP A 120 4.44 3.04 -16.49
C ASP A 120 5.30 1.93 -15.91
N ILE A 121 4.79 0.70 -15.97
CA ILE A 121 5.62 -0.49 -15.79
C ILE A 121 6.82 -0.26 -16.70
N LEU A 122 8.02 -0.17 -16.10
CA LEU A 122 9.29 -0.11 -16.80
C LEU A 122 9.27 -1.18 -17.89
N GLU A 123 8.93 -0.78 -19.12
CA GLU A 123 8.97 -1.65 -20.28
C GLU A 123 10.45 -1.75 -20.63
N VAL A 124 11.18 -2.51 -19.83
CA VAL A 124 12.58 -2.80 -20.08
C VAL A 124 12.59 -3.54 -21.40
N ARG A 125 12.92 -2.83 -22.49
CA ARG A 125 13.25 -3.43 -23.77
C ARG A 125 14.54 -4.21 -23.58
N LEU A 126 14.40 -5.41 -23.03
CA LEU A 126 15.46 -6.39 -22.90
C LEU A 126 15.79 -6.86 -24.32
N HIS A 127 16.65 -6.12 -25.00
CA HIS A 127 17.43 -6.61 -26.13
C HIS A 127 18.53 -7.54 -25.61
N ALA A 128 18.19 -8.48 -24.73
CA ALA A 128 19.09 -9.55 -24.38
C ALA A 128 19.09 -10.53 -25.55
N PRO A 129 20.23 -10.88 -26.14
CA PRO A 129 20.31 -12.00 -27.07
C PRO A 129 20.02 -13.26 -26.25
N SER A 130 18.74 -13.66 -26.19
CA SER A 130 18.41 -14.98 -25.70
C SER A 130 19.12 -15.96 -26.62
N SER A 131 20.05 -16.74 -26.06
CA SER A 131 20.48 -17.96 -26.71
C SER A 131 19.22 -18.75 -27.08
N GLU A 132 19.13 -19.24 -28.32
CA GLU A 132 17.97 -19.95 -28.83
C GLU A 132 17.41 -20.91 -27.76
N GLY A 133 16.14 -20.71 -27.38
CA GLY A 133 15.47 -21.56 -26.39
C GLY A 133 15.58 -21.16 -24.92
N THR A 134 16.03 -19.94 -24.56
CA THR A 134 15.95 -19.46 -23.15
C THR A 134 15.12 -18.18 -23.05
N LEU A 135 14.13 -18.17 -22.16
CA LEU A 135 13.30 -17.00 -21.82
C LEU A 135 13.57 -16.54 -20.40
N PHE A 136 13.25 -15.27 -20.09
CA PHE A 136 13.33 -14.77 -18.71
C PHE A 136 11.95 -14.71 -18.09
N VAL A 137 11.81 -15.29 -16.90
CA VAL A 137 10.62 -15.20 -16.05
C VAL A 137 10.92 -14.28 -14.88
N ILE A 138 10.15 -13.21 -14.76
CA ILE A 138 10.16 -12.29 -13.62
C ILE A 138 9.00 -12.70 -12.71
N TYR A 139 9.28 -13.02 -11.46
CA TYR A 139 8.26 -13.44 -10.50
C TYR A 139 8.55 -12.94 -9.09
N ASP A 140 7.57 -13.11 -8.21
CA ASP A 140 7.64 -12.71 -6.80
C ASP A 140 7.99 -11.23 -6.60
N LYS A 141 9.09 -10.91 -5.91
CA LYS A 141 9.64 -9.57 -5.72
C LYS A 141 10.88 -9.38 -6.60
N SER A 142 10.63 -9.11 -7.88
CA SER A 142 11.67 -8.82 -8.89
C SER A 142 12.67 -9.95 -9.16
N VAL A 143 12.34 -11.20 -8.83
CA VAL A 143 13.24 -12.34 -9.08
C VAL A 143 13.24 -12.65 -10.57
N VAL A 144 14.41 -12.60 -11.20
CA VAL A 144 14.57 -12.94 -12.62
C VAL A 144 15.18 -14.32 -12.75
N LYS A 145 14.49 -15.22 -13.47
CA LYS A 145 14.94 -16.59 -13.70
C LYS A 145 15.00 -16.94 -15.18
N PRO A 146 16.14 -17.40 -15.69
CA PRO A 146 16.21 -17.97 -17.03
C PRO A 146 15.53 -19.34 -17.05
N LEU A 147 14.60 -19.53 -17.98
CA LEU A 147 13.88 -20.78 -18.19
C LEU A 147 14.13 -21.28 -19.61
N ARG A 148 14.55 -22.54 -19.74
CA ARG A 148 14.75 -23.18 -21.04
C ARG A 148 13.42 -23.68 -21.59
N VAL A 149 13.16 -23.40 -22.85
CA VAL A 149 11.97 -23.84 -23.58
C VAL A 149 12.36 -24.44 -24.92
N GLN A 150 11.60 -25.43 -25.37
CA GLN A 150 11.88 -26.17 -26.60
C GLN A 150 11.48 -25.39 -27.86
N SER A 151 10.57 -24.42 -27.73
CA SER A 151 9.98 -23.67 -28.83
C SER A 151 9.49 -22.30 -28.37
N THR A 152 9.37 -21.34 -29.30
CA THR A 152 8.73 -20.03 -29.07
C THR A 152 7.20 -20.09 -29.18
N ALA A 153 6.62 -21.27 -29.38
CA ALA A 153 5.17 -21.45 -29.36
C ALA A 153 4.63 -21.28 -27.94
N LYS A 154 3.52 -20.54 -27.77
CA LYS A 154 2.91 -20.26 -26.45
C LYS A 154 2.66 -21.53 -25.64
N TYR A 155 2.13 -22.60 -26.24
CA TYR A 155 1.84 -23.83 -25.51
C TYR A 155 3.09 -24.48 -24.89
N ALA A 156 4.24 -24.43 -25.58
CA ALA A 156 5.50 -24.99 -25.08
C ALA A 156 6.09 -24.14 -23.95
N ILE A 157 5.87 -22.83 -24.02
CA ILE A 157 6.19 -21.90 -22.94
C ILE A 157 5.30 -22.18 -21.72
N ASP A 158 4.00 -22.33 -21.91
CA ASP A 158 3.04 -22.60 -20.83
C ASP A 158 3.34 -23.93 -20.14
N GLU A 159 3.65 -24.98 -20.91
CA GLU A 159 4.07 -26.28 -20.38
C GLU A 159 5.34 -26.15 -19.52
N ALA A 160 6.33 -25.38 -19.99
CA ALA A 160 7.55 -25.12 -19.23
C ALA A 160 7.28 -24.33 -17.94
N LEU A 161 6.38 -23.34 -18.00
CA LEU A 161 5.95 -22.59 -16.81
C LEU A 161 5.24 -23.49 -15.81
N GLN A 162 4.27 -24.29 -16.24
CA GLN A 162 3.54 -25.22 -15.38
C GLN A 162 4.44 -26.30 -14.78
N THR A 163 5.40 -26.81 -15.56
CA THR A 163 6.42 -27.75 -15.06
C THR A 163 7.28 -27.12 -13.97
N HIS A 164 7.59 -25.83 -14.10
CA HIS A 164 8.50 -25.15 -13.20
C HIS A 164 7.83 -24.57 -11.93
N PHE A 165 6.64 -24.01 -12.09
CA PHE A 165 5.92 -23.29 -11.03
C PHE A 165 4.68 -24.04 -10.51
N GLY A 166 4.35 -25.19 -11.10
CA GLY A 166 3.21 -26.02 -10.74
C GLY A 166 2.00 -25.80 -11.65
N VAL A 167 1.10 -26.80 -11.68
CA VAL A 167 -0.12 -26.80 -12.50
C VAL A 167 -1.14 -25.74 -12.03
N GLU A 168 -1.06 -25.34 -10.75
CA GLU A 168 -1.93 -24.33 -10.14
C GLU A 168 -1.45 -22.88 -10.37
N LEU A 169 -0.54 -22.67 -11.32
CA LEU A 169 -0.02 -21.34 -11.62
C LEU A 169 -1.14 -20.39 -12.08
N GLU A 170 -1.96 -20.84 -13.02
CA GLU A 170 -3.03 -20.03 -13.65
C GLU A 170 -4.23 -19.78 -12.73
N SER A 171 -4.40 -20.57 -11.66
CA SER A 171 -5.52 -20.37 -10.73
C SER A 171 -5.29 -19.27 -9.70
N ASN A 172 -4.03 -18.88 -9.49
CA ASN A 172 -3.65 -17.93 -8.43
C ASN A 172 -2.77 -16.77 -8.93
N LYS A 173 -2.23 -16.87 -10.15
CA LYS A 173 -1.29 -15.90 -10.70
C LYS A 173 -1.75 -15.41 -12.07
N LYS A 174 -1.53 -14.12 -12.30
CA LYS A 174 -1.64 -13.50 -13.61
C LYS A 174 -0.30 -13.64 -14.34
N ILE A 175 -0.34 -14.24 -15.53
CA ILE A 175 0.83 -14.39 -16.41
C ILE A 175 0.72 -13.37 -17.54
N HIS A 176 1.75 -12.54 -17.70
CA HIS A 176 1.86 -11.61 -18.81
C HIS A 176 3.03 -12.01 -19.71
N TYR A 177 2.78 -11.99 -21.02
CA TYR A 177 3.78 -12.29 -22.04
C TYR A 177 4.17 -10.99 -22.72
N HIS A 178 5.42 -10.59 -22.55
CA HIS A 178 6.01 -9.40 -23.15
C HIS A 178 6.76 -9.81 -24.42
N GLY A 179 6.08 -9.73 -25.56
CA GLY A 179 6.64 -10.10 -26.85
C GLY A 179 5.60 -10.07 -27.96
N VAL A 180 6.06 -10.05 -29.21
CA VAL A 180 5.16 -10.03 -30.38
C VAL A 180 4.80 -11.46 -30.76
N GLN A 181 3.52 -11.78 -30.65
CA GLN A 181 2.95 -13.07 -31.05
C GLN A 181 2.36 -12.98 -32.46
N ASN A 182 2.60 -13.98 -33.30
CA ASN A 182 1.96 -14.08 -34.60
C ASN A 182 0.56 -14.75 -34.49
N ALA A 183 -0.17 -14.81 -35.60
CA ALA A 183 -1.51 -15.40 -35.64
C ALA A 183 -1.57 -16.90 -35.26
N SER A 184 -0.45 -17.62 -35.38
CA SER A 184 -0.34 -19.03 -34.97
C SER A 184 -0.02 -19.23 -33.49
N GLY A 185 0.05 -18.15 -32.71
CA GLY A 185 0.39 -18.22 -31.30
C GLY A 185 1.89 -18.40 -31.02
N VAL A 186 2.74 -18.22 -32.02
CA VAL A 186 4.20 -18.34 -31.93
C VAL A 186 4.80 -16.94 -31.77
N PHE A 187 5.70 -16.78 -30.81
CA PHE A 187 6.39 -15.51 -30.60
C PHE A 187 7.51 -15.33 -31.63
N LEU A 188 7.59 -14.13 -32.23
CA LEU A 188 8.64 -13.77 -33.20
C LEU A 188 10.04 -13.80 -32.59
N LYS A 189 10.13 -13.47 -31.29
CA LYS A 189 11.32 -13.59 -30.44
C LYS A 189 10.89 -14.17 -29.11
N MET A 190 11.83 -14.77 -28.38
CA MET A 190 11.52 -15.32 -27.07
C MET A 190 10.97 -14.21 -26.15
N PRO A 191 9.76 -14.36 -25.59
CA PRO A 191 9.16 -13.30 -24.78
C PRO A 191 9.82 -13.22 -23.40
N VAL A 192 9.68 -12.07 -22.76
CA VAL A 192 9.88 -11.95 -21.31
C VAL A 192 8.54 -12.23 -20.64
N ILE A 193 8.55 -12.99 -19.57
CA ILE A 193 7.33 -13.38 -18.87
C ILE A 193 7.33 -12.75 -17.50
N SER A 194 6.22 -12.13 -17.09
CA SER A 194 6.04 -11.71 -15.71
C SER A 194 4.88 -12.46 -15.07
N ILE A 195 5.13 -13.05 -13.90
CA ILE A 195 4.16 -13.79 -13.10
C ILE A 195 3.90 -12.99 -11.83
N CYS A 196 2.67 -12.55 -11.66
CA CYS A 196 2.26 -11.75 -10.51
C CYS A 196 1.06 -12.39 -9.82
N SER A 197 0.84 -12.09 -8.54
CA SER A 197 -0.39 -12.49 -7.86
C SER A 197 -1.58 -11.75 -8.48
N GLU A 198 -2.67 -12.47 -8.77
CA GLU A 198 -3.90 -11.84 -9.25
C GLU A 198 -4.39 -10.73 -8.31
N GLU A 199 -4.23 -10.93 -7.00
CA GLU A 199 -4.62 -9.95 -5.98
C GLU A 199 -3.95 -8.59 -6.14
N ARG A 200 -2.71 -8.55 -6.68
CA ARG A 200 -2.01 -7.28 -6.95
C ARG A 200 -2.65 -6.49 -8.09
N HIS A 201 -3.31 -7.17 -9.03
CA HIS A 201 -3.97 -6.55 -10.18
C HIS A 201 -5.42 -6.16 -9.90
N ILE A 202 -6.00 -6.62 -8.79
CA ILE A 202 -7.33 -6.21 -8.38
C ILE A 202 -7.18 -4.92 -7.55
N PRO A 203 -7.69 -3.77 -8.04
CA PRO A 203 -7.67 -2.52 -7.28
C PRO A 203 -8.22 -2.76 -5.87
N ALA A 204 -7.62 -2.14 -4.84
CA ALA A 204 -8.01 -2.38 -3.45
C ALA A 204 -9.52 -2.21 -3.20
N HIS A 205 -10.17 -1.28 -3.91
CA HIS A 205 -11.62 -1.07 -3.88
C HIS A 205 -12.44 -2.13 -4.64
N ALA A 206 -11.84 -2.78 -5.64
CA ALA A 206 -12.45 -3.84 -6.44
C ALA A 206 -12.21 -5.25 -5.88
N ARG A 207 -11.39 -5.41 -4.82
CA ARG A 207 -11.26 -6.64 -4.01
C ARG A 207 -12.52 -6.94 -3.17
N ALA A 208 -13.68 -6.55 -3.66
CA ALA A 208 -14.96 -7.00 -3.15
C ALA A 208 -15.13 -8.43 -3.65
N THR A 209 -14.72 -9.39 -2.83
CA THR A 209 -14.77 -10.81 -3.15
C THR A 209 -16.17 -11.21 -3.62
N ALA A 210 -16.21 -11.67 -4.88
CA ALA A 210 -17.30 -12.45 -5.41
C ALA A 210 -17.52 -13.70 -4.53
N LEU A 211 -18.79 -14.07 -4.37
CA LEU A 211 -19.24 -15.42 -4.01
C LEU A 211 -18.97 -15.90 -2.57
N MET A 212 -19.52 -15.25 -1.54
CA MET A 212 -20.00 -16.01 -0.36
C MET A 212 -21.28 -15.38 0.20
N ASN A 213 -22.29 -16.21 0.44
CA ASN A 213 -23.55 -15.83 1.09
C ASN A 213 -23.27 -15.22 2.47
N GLU A 214 -23.87 -14.06 2.76
CA GLU A 214 -23.76 -13.34 4.05
C GLU A 214 -24.14 -14.20 5.27
N ALA A 215 -24.89 -15.28 5.05
CA ALA A 215 -25.37 -16.18 6.10
C ALA A 215 -24.26 -16.97 6.83
N THR A 216 -23.05 -17.06 6.28
CA THR A 216 -21.91 -17.74 6.94
C THR A 216 -20.68 -16.83 7.04
N GLN A 217 -20.84 -15.64 7.64
CA GLN A 217 -19.70 -14.81 8.06
C GLN A 217 -18.92 -15.50 9.19
N ALA A 218 -18.08 -16.47 8.85
CA ALA A 218 -17.15 -17.04 9.81
C ALA A 218 -16.17 -15.95 10.26
N ARG A 219 -16.25 -15.60 11.55
CA ARG A 219 -15.33 -14.66 12.20
C ARG A 219 -14.06 -15.43 12.56
N LEU A 220 -12.95 -15.08 11.92
CA LEU A 220 -11.65 -15.64 12.26
C LEU A 220 -11.02 -14.84 13.39
N LYS A 221 -10.50 -15.55 14.40
CA LYS A 221 -9.65 -14.95 15.42
C LYS A 221 -8.21 -15.05 14.95
N LEU A 222 -7.58 -13.90 14.75
CA LEU A 222 -6.19 -13.76 14.37
C LEU A 222 -5.38 -13.23 15.55
N VAL A 223 -4.09 -13.49 15.55
CA VAL A 223 -3.13 -12.89 16.46
C VAL A 223 -2.14 -12.11 15.61
N ASP A 224 -2.15 -10.79 15.77
CA ASP A 224 -1.20 -9.90 15.12
C ASP A 224 -0.01 -9.70 16.08
N LEU A 225 1.22 -9.81 15.55
CA LEU A 225 2.44 -9.57 16.32
C LEU A 225 2.97 -8.17 16.03
N HIS A 226 3.49 -7.49 17.04
CA HIS A 226 4.07 -6.16 16.92
C HIS A 226 5.41 -6.09 17.63
N THR A 227 6.29 -5.26 17.10
CA THR A 227 7.44 -4.72 17.83
C THR A 227 7.08 -3.33 18.35
N CYS A 228 7.99 -2.68 19.08
CA CYS A 228 7.84 -1.26 19.41
C CYS A 228 7.82 -0.38 18.14
N GLU A 229 8.56 -0.77 17.10
CA GLU A 229 8.66 0.00 15.85
C GLU A 229 7.40 -0.10 14.99
N MET A 230 6.89 -1.31 14.72
CA MET A 230 5.81 -1.57 13.78
C MET A 230 5.17 -2.98 13.93
N PRO A 231 4.05 -3.27 13.24
CA PRO A 231 3.47 -4.62 13.17
C PRO A 231 4.37 -5.53 12.34
N ILE A 232 4.39 -6.82 12.66
CA ILE A 232 5.10 -7.84 11.89
C ILE A 232 4.13 -8.38 10.84
N HIS A 233 4.36 -8.05 9.57
CA HIS A 233 3.52 -8.51 8.48
C HIS A 233 3.56 -10.05 8.35
N ALA A 234 2.43 -10.65 7.95
CA ALA A 234 2.31 -12.11 7.87
C ALA A 234 3.33 -12.75 6.92
N SER A 235 3.74 -12.05 5.85
CA SER A 235 4.77 -12.53 4.92
C SER A 235 6.16 -12.61 5.54
N ALA A 236 6.42 -11.95 6.68
CA ALA A 236 7.68 -12.04 7.41
C ALA A 236 7.71 -13.17 8.45
N MET A 237 6.61 -13.91 8.65
CA MET A 237 6.52 -14.93 9.71
C MET A 237 7.36 -16.19 9.44
N SER A 238 7.80 -16.41 8.20
CA SER A 238 8.73 -17.49 7.85
C SER A 238 10.19 -17.16 8.17
N VAL A 239 10.49 -15.91 8.53
CA VAL A 239 11.85 -15.42 8.73
C VAL A 239 12.30 -15.67 10.16
N THR A 240 13.55 -16.11 10.34
CA THR A 240 14.11 -16.29 11.69
C THR A 240 14.33 -14.94 12.40
N ILE A 241 14.32 -14.95 13.73
CA ILE A 241 14.57 -13.75 14.55
C ILE A 241 15.95 -13.11 14.23
N GLY A 242 16.96 -13.93 13.93
CA GLY A 242 18.30 -13.43 13.58
C GLY A 242 18.31 -12.73 12.22
N THR A 243 17.70 -13.35 11.22
CA THR A 243 17.65 -12.79 9.85
C THR A 243 16.75 -11.57 9.72
N SER A 244 15.76 -11.40 10.61
CA SER A 244 14.88 -10.23 10.58
C SER A 244 15.48 -8.96 11.17
N GLY A 245 16.64 -9.06 11.84
CA GLY A 245 17.26 -7.93 12.54
C GLY A 245 16.46 -7.43 13.75
N ILE A 246 15.39 -8.14 14.16
CA ILE A 246 14.56 -7.75 15.32
C ILE A 246 15.39 -7.78 16.62
N LEU A 247 16.45 -8.58 16.70
CA LEU A 247 17.35 -8.59 17.86
C LEU A 247 17.99 -7.22 18.16
N ASP A 248 18.14 -6.36 17.15
CA ASP A 248 18.67 -5.01 17.35
C ASP A 248 17.72 -4.10 18.12
N LEU A 249 16.45 -4.49 18.26
CA LEU A 249 15.45 -3.82 19.08
C LEU A 249 15.55 -4.22 20.57
N ALA A 250 16.38 -5.19 20.92
CA ALA A 250 16.49 -5.65 22.30
C ALA A 250 17.15 -4.58 23.19
N GLU A 251 16.45 -4.18 24.25
CA GLU A 251 16.97 -3.27 25.27
C GLU A 251 17.50 -4.08 26.44
N ASP A 252 18.76 -3.86 26.80
CA ASP A 252 19.42 -4.55 27.92
C ASP A 252 19.27 -6.09 27.82
N GLY A 253 19.31 -6.61 26.58
CA GLY A 253 19.18 -8.03 26.27
C GLY A 253 17.75 -8.56 26.26
N ARG A 254 16.74 -7.70 26.39
CA ARG A 254 15.32 -8.07 26.38
C ARG A 254 14.64 -7.59 25.11
N LEU A 255 14.09 -8.53 24.35
CA LEU A 255 13.27 -8.25 23.18
C LEU A 255 11.79 -8.26 23.58
N GLU A 256 11.08 -7.15 23.35
CA GLU A 256 9.64 -7.06 23.56
C GLU A 256 8.89 -7.31 22.24
N ILE A 257 8.06 -8.35 22.22
CA ILE A 257 7.11 -8.64 21.14
C ILE A 257 5.72 -8.59 21.76
N PHE A 258 4.84 -7.79 21.17
CA PHE A 258 3.46 -7.64 21.60
C PHE A 258 2.56 -8.52 20.73
N ALA A 259 1.54 -9.15 21.34
CA ALA A 259 0.55 -9.94 20.64
C ALA A 259 -0.83 -9.32 20.84
N VAL A 260 -1.53 -9.04 19.74
CA VAL A 260 -2.86 -8.42 19.75
C VAL A 260 -3.85 -9.37 19.08
N GLN A 261 -4.91 -9.74 19.79
CA GLN A 261 -5.94 -10.60 19.23
C GLN A 261 -6.94 -9.78 18.41
N ARG A 262 -7.08 -10.07 17.11
CA ARG A 262 -8.03 -9.39 16.25
C ARG A 262 -9.10 -10.34 15.75
N VAL A 263 -10.32 -9.83 15.57
CA VAL A 263 -11.34 -10.52 14.78
C VAL A 263 -11.24 -10.06 13.34
N ALA A 264 -11.03 -10.98 12.41
CA ALA A 264 -11.10 -10.73 10.99
C ALA A 264 -12.42 -11.24 10.43
N SER A 265 -13.01 -10.46 9.52
CA SER A 265 -14.06 -10.95 8.64
C SER A 265 -13.36 -11.53 7.41
N LEU A 266 -13.72 -12.75 7.01
CA LEU A 266 -13.27 -13.32 5.73
C LEU A 266 -13.75 -12.50 4.53
N MET A 267 -14.85 -11.76 4.71
CA MET A 267 -15.27 -10.79 3.71
C MET A 267 -14.46 -9.52 3.91
N SER A 268 -13.65 -9.19 2.90
CA SER A 268 -13.09 -7.85 2.73
C SER A 268 -14.27 -6.88 2.62
N ALA A 269 -14.66 -6.27 3.75
CA ALA A 269 -15.63 -5.20 3.73
C ALA A 269 -15.10 -4.15 2.76
N GLN A 270 -15.91 -3.75 1.77
CA GLN A 270 -15.54 -2.71 0.81
C GLN A 270 -14.79 -1.61 1.56
N LEU A 271 -13.52 -1.44 1.21
CA LEU A 271 -12.73 -0.35 1.76
C LEU A 271 -13.45 0.92 1.32
N GLY A 272 -14.22 1.51 2.23
CA GLY A 272 -14.77 2.82 2.00
C GLY A 272 -13.62 3.73 1.55
N VAL A 273 -13.87 4.50 0.50
CA VAL A 273 -12.88 5.43 -0.03
C VAL A 273 -12.85 6.66 0.87
N GLY A 274 -11.65 7.18 1.13
CA GLY A 274 -11.42 8.42 1.88
C GLY A 274 -11.11 8.23 3.37
N ASN A 275 -10.58 9.29 3.98
CA ASN A 275 -10.12 9.31 5.38
C ASN A 275 -11.24 8.99 6.38
N GLU A 276 -12.49 9.27 6.01
CA GLU A 276 -13.65 8.98 6.84
C GLU A 276 -13.97 7.49 6.95
N ALA A 277 -13.55 6.70 5.97
CA ALA A 277 -13.77 5.26 5.98
C ALA A 277 -12.95 4.54 7.06
N ILE A 278 -11.89 5.19 7.56
CA ILE A 278 -11.04 4.68 8.65
C ILE A 278 -11.86 4.53 9.93
N TYR A 279 -12.76 5.49 10.20
CA TYR A 279 -13.54 5.59 11.44
C TYR A 279 -14.91 4.91 11.36
N ARG A 280 -15.09 3.98 10.42
CA ARG A 280 -16.32 3.18 10.33
C ARG A 280 -16.21 1.93 11.20
N ASP A 281 -17.35 1.47 11.70
CA ASP A 281 -17.42 0.21 12.43
C ASP A 281 -16.92 -0.95 11.56
N ARG A 282 -15.85 -1.59 12.02
CA ARG A 282 -15.17 -2.70 11.35
C ARG A 282 -14.67 -3.66 12.42
N THR A 283 -14.54 -4.93 12.06
CA THR A 283 -14.14 -5.99 13.00
C THR A 283 -12.77 -5.75 13.65
N HIS A 284 -11.86 -5.02 13.01
CA HIS A 284 -10.56 -4.67 13.58
C HIS A 284 -10.61 -3.55 14.64
N TRP A 285 -11.72 -2.82 14.77
CA TRP A 285 -11.92 -1.87 15.86
C TRP A 285 -12.49 -2.52 17.12
N GLN A 286 -12.93 -3.78 17.05
CA GLN A 286 -13.52 -4.48 18.18
C GLN A 286 -12.42 -5.03 19.12
N PRO A 287 -12.42 -4.63 20.41
CA PRO A 287 -11.51 -5.18 21.41
C PRO A 287 -11.94 -6.62 21.82
N PRO A 288 -11.23 -7.30 22.75
CA PRO A 288 -11.54 -8.69 23.11
C PRO A 288 -12.96 -8.87 23.65
N VAL A 289 -13.45 -7.88 24.40
CA VAL A 289 -14.84 -7.78 24.83
C VAL A 289 -15.59 -6.93 23.81
N ARG A 290 -16.47 -7.56 23.03
CA ARG A 290 -17.29 -6.86 22.03
C ARG A 290 -17.98 -5.66 22.67
N GLN A 291 -17.85 -4.51 22.02
CA GLN A 291 -18.49 -3.27 22.46
C GLN A 291 -19.86 -3.13 21.79
N SER A 292 -20.77 -2.42 22.46
CA SER A 292 -22.05 -2.04 21.87
C SER A 292 -21.83 -1.19 20.61
N ASP A 293 -22.78 -1.21 19.68
CA ASP A 293 -22.68 -0.41 18.44
C ASP A 293 -22.57 1.09 18.80
N ARG A 294 -23.32 1.51 19.83
CA ARG A 294 -23.23 2.86 20.42
C ARG A 294 -21.83 3.14 20.97
N GLY A 295 -21.26 2.23 21.75
CA GLY A 295 -19.90 2.37 22.30
C GLY A 295 -18.88 2.52 21.19
N THR A 296 -18.92 1.64 20.19
CA THR A 296 -18.03 1.69 19.03
C THR A 296 -18.14 3.01 18.27
N ALA A 297 -19.37 3.50 18.02
CA ALA A 297 -19.58 4.80 17.41
C ALA A 297 -19.02 5.96 18.26
N MET A 298 -19.19 5.93 19.57
CA MET A 298 -18.64 6.94 20.50
C MET A 298 -17.10 6.92 20.50
N PHE A 299 -16.49 5.75 20.50
CA PHE A 299 -15.03 5.60 20.41
C PHE A 299 -14.49 6.18 19.10
N LEU A 300 -15.00 5.72 17.96
CA LEU A 300 -14.48 6.11 16.65
C LEU A 300 -14.72 7.60 16.34
N SER A 301 -15.88 8.14 16.71
CA SER A 301 -16.15 9.58 16.57
C SER A 301 -15.24 10.43 17.47
N SER A 302 -15.01 10.02 18.73
CA SER A 302 -14.11 10.74 19.63
C SER A 302 -12.66 10.67 19.16
N LEU A 303 -12.23 9.51 18.65
CA LEU A 303 -10.90 9.32 18.08
C LEU A 303 -10.70 10.22 16.84
N ARG A 304 -11.69 10.28 15.94
CA ARG A 304 -11.66 11.15 14.75
C ARG A 304 -11.49 12.62 15.13
N VAL A 305 -12.35 13.11 16.03
CA VAL A 305 -12.31 14.51 16.48
C VAL A 305 -10.96 14.82 17.13
N THR A 306 -10.46 13.92 17.98
CA THR A 306 -9.16 14.10 18.64
C THR A 306 -8.02 14.13 17.64
N ALA A 307 -7.97 13.18 16.69
CA ALA A 307 -6.95 13.15 15.66
C ALA A 307 -6.95 14.43 14.80
N SER A 308 -8.13 14.96 14.46
CA SER A 308 -8.27 16.24 13.74
C SER A 308 -7.74 17.41 14.55
N LEU A 309 -8.11 17.51 15.83
CA LEU A 309 -7.63 18.59 16.70
C LEU A 309 -6.11 18.55 16.86
N VAL A 310 -5.53 17.37 17.04
CA VAL A 310 -4.06 17.21 17.15
C VAL A 310 -3.37 17.53 15.82
N LYS A 311 -3.99 17.17 14.68
CA LYS A 311 -3.51 17.57 13.36
C LYS A 311 -3.47 19.10 13.22
N GLU A 312 -4.49 19.80 13.71
CA GLU A 312 -4.52 21.27 13.72
C GLU A 312 -3.46 21.88 14.66
N MET A 313 -3.12 21.19 15.76
CA MET A 313 -2.04 21.56 16.68
C MET A 313 -0.63 21.40 16.08
N SER A 314 -0.47 20.64 14.99
CA SER A 314 0.86 20.37 14.37
C SER A 314 1.63 21.62 13.92
N LYS A 315 0.98 22.80 13.92
CA LYS A 315 1.65 24.10 13.75
C LYS A 315 2.68 24.38 14.85
N ILE A 316 2.49 23.78 16.03
CA ILE A 316 3.39 23.88 17.17
C ILE A 316 3.74 22.44 17.57
N GLU A 317 4.91 21.97 17.12
CA GLU A 317 5.38 20.60 17.37
C GLU A 317 5.36 20.25 18.88
N ALA A 318 5.56 21.25 19.75
CA ALA A 318 5.53 21.10 21.21
C ALA A 318 4.20 20.54 21.72
N ASP A 319 3.09 21.04 21.15
CA ASP A 319 1.75 20.67 21.57
C ASP A 319 1.43 19.25 21.12
N THR A 320 1.82 18.88 19.89
CA THR A 320 1.69 17.51 19.40
C THR A 320 2.53 16.54 20.24
N ASP A 321 3.78 16.87 20.55
CA ASP A 321 4.64 16.02 21.37
C ASP A 321 4.09 15.86 22.80
N ALA A 322 3.54 16.93 23.39
CA ALA A 322 2.86 16.87 24.69
C ALA A 322 1.63 15.94 24.66
N VAL A 323 0.84 15.98 23.58
CA VAL A 323 -0.28 15.04 23.41
C VAL A 323 0.23 13.60 23.32
N LEU A 324 1.27 13.34 22.51
CA LEU A 324 1.85 12.00 22.38
C LEU A 324 2.41 11.50 23.71
N HIS A 325 3.04 12.37 24.50
CA HIS A 325 3.51 12.05 25.84
C HIS A 325 2.38 11.63 26.77
N VAL A 326 1.31 12.43 26.86
CA VAL A 326 0.17 12.10 27.71
C VAL A 326 -0.51 10.82 27.22
N PHE A 327 -0.61 10.61 25.91
CA PHE A 327 -1.14 9.38 25.34
C PHE A 327 -0.32 8.17 25.81
N ASP A 328 1.00 8.24 25.70
CA ASP A 328 1.92 7.18 26.14
C ASP A 328 1.82 6.93 27.65
N VAL A 329 1.71 7.95 28.48
CA VAL A 329 1.53 7.80 29.94
C VAL A 329 0.19 7.12 30.29
N LEU A 330 -0.89 7.46 29.59
CA LEU A 330 -2.22 6.89 29.84
C LEU A 330 -2.35 5.45 29.31
N ILE A 331 -1.75 5.17 28.15
CA ILE A 331 -1.96 3.93 27.40
C ILE A 331 -0.82 2.92 27.61
N GLY A 332 0.44 3.39 27.67
CA GLY A 332 1.62 2.55 27.93
C GLY A 332 1.90 1.48 26.89
N PHE A 333 1.47 1.68 25.63
CA PHE A 333 1.56 0.68 24.57
C PHE A 333 2.04 1.31 23.25
N SER A 334 3.32 1.14 22.93
CA SER A 334 3.97 1.78 21.77
C SER A 334 3.29 1.49 20.43
N PRO A 335 2.76 0.27 20.14
CA PRO A 335 2.00 0.05 18.92
C PRO A 335 0.76 0.95 18.80
N ALA A 336 0.03 1.19 19.89
CA ALA A 336 -1.11 2.11 19.89
C ALA A 336 -0.69 3.57 19.75
N LEU A 337 0.39 3.98 20.42
CA LEU A 337 0.96 5.33 20.30
C LEU A 337 1.29 5.65 18.84
N ARG A 338 1.96 4.73 18.15
CA ARG A 338 2.29 4.89 16.72
C ARG A 338 1.04 4.96 15.85
N THR A 339 0.06 4.08 16.05
CA THR A 339 -1.22 4.14 15.33
C THR A 339 -1.93 5.47 15.55
N PHE A 340 -1.96 5.96 16.79
CA PHE A 340 -2.57 7.25 17.11
C PHE A 340 -1.84 8.40 16.38
N TYR A 341 -0.51 8.40 16.36
CA TYR A 341 0.27 9.35 15.58
C TYR A 341 -0.07 9.30 14.09
N LEU A 342 -0.14 8.11 13.47
CA LEU A 342 -0.55 7.96 12.06
C LEU A 342 -1.88 8.63 11.76
N LEU A 343 -2.88 8.43 12.62
CA LEU A 343 -4.21 9.06 12.49
C LEU A 343 -4.12 10.59 12.59
N THR A 344 -3.29 11.12 13.49
CA THR A 344 -3.08 12.58 13.63
C THR A 344 -2.39 13.19 12.41
N GLN A 345 -1.60 12.40 11.67
CA GLN A 345 -1.01 12.80 10.39
C GLN A 345 -1.99 12.65 9.21
N GLY A 346 -3.22 12.18 9.44
CA GLY A 346 -4.19 11.86 8.40
C GLY A 346 -3.79 10.67 7.53
N ARG A 347 -2.92 9.78 8.03
CA ARG A 347 -2.55 8.53 7.36
C ARG A 347 -3.54 7.43 7.72
N THR A 348 -3.69 6.46 6.82
CA THR A 348 -4.57 5.31 7.01
C THR A 348 -3.83 4.18 7.72
N PRO A 349 -4.17 3.84 8.98
CA PRO A 349 -3.61 2.66 9.62
C PRO A 349 -4.15 1.36 9.00
N THR A 350 -3.34 0.32 9.07
CA THR A 350 -3.67 -1.07 8.79
C THR A 350 -4.66 -1.64 9.81
N ALA A 351 -5.31 -2.76 9.47
CA ALA A 351 -6.22 -3.44 10.40
C ALA A 351 -5.52 -3.89 11.71
N GLN A 352 -4.23 -4.27 11.63
CA GLN A 352 -3.44 -4.66 12.80
C GLN A 352 -3.20 -3.47 13.74
N GLU A 353 -2.90 -2.31 13.15
CA GLU A 353 -2.71 -1.04 13.85
C GLU A 353 -3.99 -0.56 14.54
N CYS A 354 -5.14 -0.62 13.84
CA CYS A 354 -6.44 -0.28 14.41
C CYS A 354 -6.78 -1.17 15.63
N ALA A 355 -6.51 -2.48 15.53
CA ALA A 355 -6.74 -3.42 16.63
C ALA A 355 -5.83 -3.13 17.82
N ALA A 356 -4.53 -2.86 17.58
CA ALA A 356 -3.60 -2.48 18.62
C ALA A 356 -4.08 -1.22 19.38
N LEU A 357 -4.57 -0.21 18.66
CA LEU A 357 -5.10 1.01 19.25
C LEU A 357 -6.40 0.78 20.04
N SER A 358 -7.37 0.08 19.46
CA SER A 358 -8.67 -0.17 20.11
C SER A 358 -8.53 -0.99 21.39
N HIS A 359 -7.66 -2.01 21.38
CA HIS A 359 -7.37 -2.84 22.55
C HIS A 359 -6.73 -2.02 23.66
N ALA A 360 -5.73 -1.21 23.32
CA ALA A 360 -5.03 -0.41 24.31
C ALA A 360 -5.94 0.64 24.94
N VAL A 361 -6.79 1.29 24.13
CA VAL A 361 -7.81 2.23 24.64
C VAL A 361 -8.86 1.53 25.49
N PHE A 362 -9.29 0.33 25.11
CA PHE A 362 -10.22 -0.49 25.90
C PHE A 362 -9.68 -0.74 27.31
N TYR A 363 -8.44 -1.22 27.43
CA TYR A 363 -7.82 -1.49 28.74
C TYR A 363 -7.52 -0.21 29.53
N ALA A 364 -7.20 0.90 28.85
CA ALA A 364 -7.04 2.18 29.52
C ALA A 364 -8.37 2.69 30.10
N LEU A 365 -9.47 2.57 29.36
CA LEU A 365 -10.81 2.91 29.83
C LEU A 365 -11.22 2.02 31.01
N GLU A 366 -10.97 0.73 30.94
CA GLU A 366 -11.23 -0.21 32.05
C GLU A 366 -10.49 0.18 33.34
N LYS A 367 -9.26 0.70 33.22
CA LYS A 367 -8.45 1.13 34.37
C LYS A 367 -8.84 2.50 34.91
N ILE A 368 -9.23 3.43 34.04
CA ILE A 368 -9.40 4.86 34.39
C ILE A 368 -10.86 5.20 34.72
N VAL A 369 -11.83 4.58 34.02
CA VAL A 369 -13.24 4.92 34.14
C VAL A 369 -13.89 4.09 35.26
N PRO A 370 -14.45 4.72 36.30
CA PRO A 370 -15.19 4.00 37.34
C PRO A 370 -16.36 3.22 36.75
N SER A 371 -16.56 1.97 37.20
CA SER A 371 -17.62 1.08 36.71
C SER A 371 -19.03 1.67 36.85
N GLU A 372 -19.24 2.57 37.82
CA GLU A 372 -20.51 3.25 38.07
C GLU A 372 -20.96 4.12 36.89
N LEU A 373 -20.01 4.65 36.09
CA LEU A 373 -20.33 5.50 34.93
C LEU A 373 -20.74 4.70 33.69
N VAL A 374 -20.31 3.44 33.59
CA VAL A 374 -20.50 2.59 32.40
C VAL A 374 -21.60 1.55 32.62
N GLY A 375 -21.84 1.19 33.88
CA GLY A 375 -22.75 0.13 34.29
C GLY A 375 -22.00 -1.18 34.59
N VAL A 376 -22.75 -2.24 34.87
CA VAL A 376 -22.20 -3.53 35.34
C VAL A 376 -21.42 -4.29 34.23
N GLY A 377 -21.54 -3.88 32.97
CA GLY A 377 -20.95 -4.56 31.80
C GLY A 377 -19.73 -3.85 31.21
N LYS A 378 -18.75 -4.65 30.76
CA LYS A 378 -17.55 -4.17 30.03
C LYS A 378 -17.82 -3.90 28.54
N ASP A 379 -18.99 -4.28 28.04
CA ASP A 379 -19.45 -4.10 26.66
C ASP A 379 -19.83 -2.64 26.33
N ARG A 380 -19.83 -1.76 27.33
CA ARG A 380 -20.15 -0.33 27.18
C ARG A 380 -18.97 0.60 27.47
N LEU A 381 -17.78 0.07 27.75
CA LEU A 381 -16.60 0.88 28.10
C LEU A 381 -16.29 1.96 27.06
N PHE A 382 -16.43 1.65 25.78
CA PHE A 382 -16.20 2.61 24.70
C PHE A 382 -17.18 3.81 24.69
N GLU A 383 -18.32 3.74 25.36
CA GLU A 383 -19.21 4.91 25.53
C GLU A 383 -18.52 6.05 26.31
N SER A 384 -17.51 5.72 27.14
CA SER A 384 -16.73 6.69 27.92
C SER A 384 -15.47 7.19 27.21
N SER A 385 -15.23 6.82 25.95
CA SER A 385 -14.03 7.23 25.19
C SER A 385 -13.84 8.74 25.13
N ARG A 386 -14.93 9.50 25.06
CA ARG A 386 -14.90 10.97 25.06
C ARG A 386 -14.23 11.55 26.32
N LEU A 387 -14.39 10.91 27.48
CA LEU A 387 -13.77 11.35 28.72
C LEU A 387 -12.26 11.14 28.68
N LEU A 388 -11.80 9.99 28.18
CA LEU A 388 -10.37 9.68 28.05
C LEU A 388 -9.69 10.65 27.08
N PHE A 389 -10.26 10.85 25.89
CA PHE A 389 -9.69 11.77 24.91
C PHE A 389 -9.78 13.24 25.34
N GLY A 390 -10.84 13.63 26.06
CA GLY A 390 -10.93 14.94 26.69
C GLY A 390 -9.84 15.17 27.74
N LEU A 391 -9.62 14.17 28.61
CA LEU A 391 -8.55 14.19 29.60
C LEU A 391 -7.16 14.29 28.95
N LEU A 392 -6.93 13.50 27.89
CA LEU A 392 -5.70 13.53 27.10
C LEU A 392 -5.37 14.95 26.62
N LEU A 393 -6.30 15.59 25.91
CA LEU A 393 -6.11 16.93 25.37
C LEU A 393 -5.97 17.99 26.47
N GLU A 394 -6.73 17.87 27.56
CA GLU A 394 -6.65 18.83 28.66
C GLU A 394 -5.32 18.73 29.41
N LYS A 395 -4.83 17.51 29.66
CA LYS A 395 -3.53 17.32 30.31
C LYS A 395 -2.38 17.77 29.43
N ALA A 396 -2.44 17.53 28.12
CA ALA A 396 -1.41 17.97 27.18
C ALA A 396 -1.14 19.49 27.26
N LYS A 397 -2.17 20.32 27.46
CA LYS A 397 -2.02 21.78 27.64
C LYS A 397 -1.23 22.18 28.88
N THR A 398 -1.22 21.33 29.91
CA THR A 398 -0.62 21.64 31.22
C THR A 398 0.74 20.98 31.42
N VAL A 399 1.06 19.98 30.61
CA VAL A 399 2.31 19.22 30.70
C VAL A 399 3.46 20.09 30.24
N LYS A 400 4.45 20.24 31.11
CA LYS A 400 5.73 20.85 30.76
C LYS A 400 6.71 19.74 30.46
N LEU A 401 7.01 19.54 29.18
CA LEU A 401 8.06 18.60 28.78
C LEU A 401 9.43 19.16 29.20
N PRO A 402 10.32 18.33 29.75
CA PRO A 402 11.62 18.78 30.21
C PRO A 402 12.46 19.32 29.04
N PHE A 403 12.89 20.58 29.16
CA PHE A 403 13.84 21.19 28.21
C PHE A 403 15.24 20.66 28.50
N VAL A 404 15.75 19.79 27.62
CA VAL A 404 17.13 19.30 27.72
C VAL A 404 18.06 20.32 27.07
N SER A 405 18.62 21.21 27.89
CA SER A 405 19.63 22.22 27.54
C SER A 405 19.18 23.37 26.63
N SER A 406 20.03 24.39 26.49
CA SER A 406 19.79 25.65 25.78
C SER A 406 19.70 25.55 24.25
N GLN A 407 19.53 24.35 23.70
CA GLN A 407 19.33 24.14 22.26
C GLN A 407 17.84 24.02 21.91
N THR A 408 17.55 24.42 20.68
CA THR A 408 16.26 24.42 19.98
C THR A 408 15.44 23.15 20.23
N PHE A 409 14.25 23.31 20.81
CA PHE A 409 13.10 22.41 20.77
C PHE A 409 13.35 20.89 20.96
N HIS A 410 12.94 20.35 22.12
CA HIS A 410 13.06 18.93 22.45
C HIS A 410 11.69 18.23 22.38
N ALA A 411 11.42 17.53 21.28
CA ALA A 411 10.22 16.70 21.07
C ALA A 411 10.59 15.21 20.96
N PRO A 412 10.80 14.52 22.09
CA PRO A 412 11.32 13.16 22.10
C PRO A 412 10.40 12.17 21.38
N TYR A 413 9.08 12.35 21.42
CA TYR A 413 8.15 11.45 20.73
C TYR A 413 8.19 11.67 19.22
N LEU A 414 8.11 12.92 18.77
CA LEU A 414 8.18 13.23 17.34
C LEU A 414 9.53 12.81 16.73
N LEU A 415 10.64 13.08 17.41
CA LEU A 415 11.97 12.66 16.95
C LEU A 415 12.14 11.13 16.91
N SER A 416 11.37 10.40 17.71
CA SER A 416 11.36 8.94 17.73
C SER A 416 10.42 8.33 16.69
N LEU A 417 9.47 9.10 16.16
CA LEU A 417 8.50 8.70 15.14
C LEU A 417 8.99 9.19 13.77
N ALA A 418 9.73 8.34 13.07
CA ALA A 418 10.30 8.68 11.77
C ALA A 418 9.54 7.98 10.63
N GLY A 419 9.19 8.75 9.60
CA GLY A 419 8.82 8.22 8.30
C GLY A 419 10.04 7.58 7.62
N VAL A 420 9.86 6.38 7.07
CA VAL A 420 10.90 5.67 6.32
C VAL A 420 10.32 5.27 4.99
N GLN A 421 10.98 5.70 3.91
CA GLN A 421 10.66 5.27 2.56
C GLN A 421 11.25 3.88 2.33
N LEU A 422 10.42 2.98 1.83
CA LEU A 422 10.76 1.58 1.56
C LEU A 422 10.55 1.30 0.07
N LEU A 423 11.09 2.16 -0.78
CA LEU A 423 10.93 2.11 -2.23
C LEU A 423 12.22 1.67 -2.89
N ASP A 424 12.07 0.80 -3.87
CA ASP A 424 13.13 0.46 -4.80
C ASP A 424 13.39 1.68 -5.68
N VAL A 425 14.63 2.18 -5.67
CA VAL A 425 14.99 3.41 -6.37
C VAL A 425 14.81 3.33 -7.89
N GLN A 426 14.75 2.13 -8.46
CA GLN A 426 14.54 1.92 -9.89
C GLN A 426 13.09 1.61 -10.24
N THR A 427 12.45 0.72 -9.49
CA THR A 427 11.08 0.26 -9.82
C THR A 427 9.99 1.08 -9.14
N GLU A 428 10.32 1.90 -8.15
CA GLU A 428 9.38 2.61 -7.28
C GLU A 428 8.35 1.69 -6.58
N GLU A 429 8.64 0.38 -6.54
CA GLU A 429 7.85 -0.61 -5.82
C GLU A 429 8.30 -0.71 -4.36
N PRO A 430 7.39 -1.07 -3.44
CA PRO A 430 7.76 -1.38 -2.06
C PRO A 430 8.78 -2.54 -1.97
N ILE A 431 9.90 -2.31 -1.29
CA ILE A 431 10.94 -3.32 -1.06
C ILE A 431 10.57 -4.22 0.12
N MET A 432 10.85 -5.52 -0.02
CA MET A 432 10.81 -6.49 1.08
C MET A 432 12.22 -6.91 1.52
N HIS A 433 13.11 -7.22 0.59
CA HIS A 433 14.50 -7.62 0.85
C HIS A 433 15.45 -6.55 0.33
N VAL A 434 15.84 -5.63 1.21
CA VAL A 434 16.66 -4.46 0.83
C VAL A 434 18.10 -4.87 0.58
N VAL A 435 18.62 -4.44 -0.58
CA VAL A 435 20.04 -4.37 -0.89
C VAL A 435 20.41 -2.92 -1.11
N ASN A 436 21.39 -2.43 -0.36
CA ASN A 436 21.91 -1.09 -0.59
C ASN A 436 22.91 -1.10 -1.74
N THR A 437 22.72 -0.21 -2.70
CA THR A 437 23.62 -0.03 -3.84
C THR A 437 24.13 1.40 -3.91
N ASP A 438 25.02 1.68 -4.86
CA ASP A 438 25.55 3.02 -5.14
C ASP A 438 24.48 4.04 -5.60
N ILE A 439 23.34 3.55 -6.11
CA ILE A 439 22.21 4.38 -6.52
C ILE A 439 21.09 4.47 -5.47
N GLY A 440 21.17 3.69 -4.38
CA GLY A 440 20.13 3.63 -3.34
C GLY A 440 19.68 2.20 -3.00
N PRO A 441 18.63 2.06 -2.17
CA PRO A 441 18.06 0.76 -1.85
C PRO A 441 17.30 0.17 -3.04
N VAL A 442 17.51 -1.11 -3.30
CA VAL A 442 16.79 -1.90 -4.31
C VAL A 442 16.32 -3.23 -3.71
N GLU A 443 15.37 -3.88 -4.35
CA GLU A 443 14.93 -5.24 -4.02
C GLU A 443 16.02 -6.27 -4.36
N GLN A 444 16.20 -7.27 -3.50
CA GLN A 444 17.24 -8.30 -3.65
C GLN A 444 17.13 -9.02 -5.00
N GLY A 445 15.93 -9.40 -5.42
CA GLY A 445 15.73 -10.08 -6.71
C GLY A 445 16.18 -9.21 -7.91
N TYR A 446 15.96 -7.90 -7.80
CA TYR A 446 16.43 -6.94 -8.79
C TYR A 446 17.95 -6.83 -8.78
N TYR A 447 18.55 -6.70 -7.60
CA TYR A 447 20.00 -6.69 -7.46
C TYR A 447 20.64 -7.96 -8.04
N ASP A 448 20.15 -9.14 -7.67
CA ASP A 448 20.67 -10.43 -8.13
C ASP A 448 20.59 -10.59 -9.66
N ALA A 449 19.57 -10.01 -10.29
CA ALA A 449 19.43 -10.04 -11.73
C ALA A 449 20.56 -9.29 -12.45
N PHE A 450 20.98 -8.14 -11.90
CA PHE A 450 21.94 -7.22 -12.51
C PHE A 450 23.34 -7.24 -11.89
N ALA A 451 23.55 -7.94 -10.77
CA ALA A 451 24.84 -8.13 -10.14
C ALA A 451 25.78 -9.01 -10.98
N PRO A 452 27.11 -8.98 -10.78
CA PRO A 452 28.05 -9.86 -11.47
C PRO A 452 27.65 -11.34 -11.39
N GLY A 453 27.44 -11.97 -12.55
CA GLY A 453 26.98 -13.36 -12.67
C GLY A 453 25.45 -13.53 -12.74
N GLY A 454 24.69 -12.45 -12.54
CA GLY A 454 23.24 -12.43 -12.71
C GLY A 454 22.79 -12.59 -14.16
N PRO A 455 21.54 -13.07 -14.39
CA PRO A 455 21.00 -13.33 -15.72
C PRO A 455 20.96 -12.11 -16.65
N LEU A 456 20.91 -10.90 -16.08
CA LEU A 456 20.84 -9.63 -16.81
C LEU A 456 22.09 -8.76 -16.63
N TYR A 457 23.19 -9.30 -16.06
CA TYR A 457 24.43 -8.56 -15.82
C TYR A 457 25.01 -7.86 -17.07
N LEU A 458 24.90 -8.53 -18.23
CA LEU A 458 25.40 -8.01 -19.50
C LEU A 458 24.35 -7.18 -20.27
N SER A 459 23.15 -7.00 -19.70
CA SER A 459 22.10 -6.21 -20.32
C SER A 459 22.53 -4.74 -20.41
N PRO A 460 22.42 -4.10 -21.59
CA PRO A 460 22.73 -2.68 -21.72
C PRO A 460 21.66 -1.77 -21.08
N ALA A 461 20.54 -2.36 -20.61
CA ALA A 461 19.36 -1.62 -20.21
C ALA A 461 19.48 -0.90 -18.85
N GLN A 462 20.50 -1.21 -18.04
CA GLN A 462 20.60 -0.72 -16.67
C GLN A 462 22.07 -0.47 -16.27
N PRO A 463 22.35 0.54 -15.40
CA PRO A 463 23.66 0.72 -14.78
C PRO A 463 24.07 -0.53 -13.99
N ARG A 464 25.37 -0.82 -13.98
CA ARG A 464 25.94 -1.94 -13.22
C ARG A 464 25.82 -1.63 -11.73
N LEU A 465 24.89 -2.28 -11.05
CA LEU A 465 24.67 -2.11 -9.62
C LEU A 465 25.89 -2.59 -8.84
N THR A 466 26.42 -1.73 -7.97
CA THR A 466 27.48 -2.11 -7.03
C THR A 466 26.92 -2.17 -5.62
N HIS A 467 27.21 -3.25 -4.91
CA HIS A 467 26.78 -3.40 -3.52
C HIS A 467 27.45 -2.34 -2.66
N ALA A 468 26.67 -1.51 -1.98
CA ALA A 468 27.17 -0.57 -1.00
C ALA A 468 27.41 -1.33 0.33
N PRO A 469 28.64 -1.40 0.85
CA PRO A 469 28.95 -2.16 2.07
C PRO A 469 28.31 -1.60 3.35
N HIS A 470 27.65 -0.43 3.26
CA HIS A 470 26.87 0.10 4.37
C HIS A 470 25.56 -0.66 4.52
N ASN A 471 25.55 -1.59 5.48
CA ASN A 471 24.34 -2.30 5.89
C ASN A 471 23.46 -1.34 6.71
N ASP A 472 22.49 -0.70 6.06
CA ASP A 472 21.35 -0.10 6.76
C ASP A 472 20.45 -1.23 7.31
N LEU A 473 20.90 -1.83 8.41
CA LEU A 473 20.18 -2.91 9.09
C LEU A 473 18.80 -2.46 9.58
N GLU A 474 18.66 -1.16 9.92
CA GLU A 474 17.38 -0.58 10.33
C GLU A 474 16.42 -0.54 9.14
N GLY A 475 16.83 0.01 8.00
CA GLY A 475 16.03 0.01 6.77
C GLY A 475 15.66 -1.40 6.31
N ALA A 476 16.61 -2.33 6.29
CA ALA A 476 16.38 -3.72 5.88
C ALA A 476 15.39 -4.45 6.80
N ARG A 477 15.52 -4.31 8.14
CA ARG A 477 14.54 -4.83 9.09
C ARG A 477 13.16 -4.26 8.81
N LYS A 478 13.05 -2.95 8.67
CA LYS A 478 11.78 -2.25 8.48
C LYS A 478 11.07 -2.67 7.20
N ALA A 479 11.80 -2.78 6.09
CA ALA A 479 11.29 -3.31 4.83
C ALA A 479 10.73 -4.73 5.00
N LEU A 480 11.51 -5.60 5.63
CA LEU A 480 11.12 -6.99 5.84
C LEU A 480 9.88 -7.11 6.73
N LEU A 481 9.84 -6.41 7.87
CA LEU A 481 8.70 -6.43 8.80
C LEU A 481 7.43 -5.85 8.18
N SER A 482 7.55 -4.89 7.26
CA SER A 482 6.41 -4.38 6.48
C SER A 482 5.89 -5.37 5.42
N GLY A 483 6.67 -6.43 5.13
CA GLY A 483 6.35 -7.43 4.13
C GLY A 483 6.37 -6.91 2.68
N GLY A 484 7.02 -5.77 2.43
CA GLY A 484 7.01 -5.11 1.12
C GLY A 484 5.61 -4.76 0.62
N SER A 485 4.71 -4.37 1.54
CA SER A 485 3.32 -4.02 1.23
C SER A 485 3.07 -2.52 1.16
N THR A 486 3.97 -1.70 1.69
CA THR A 486 3.81 -0.24 1.84
C THR A 486 5.04 0.50 1.36
N ARG A 487 4.82 1.59 0.62
CA ARG A 487 5.90 2.46 0.10
C ARG A 487 6.60 3.28 1.19
N GLU A 488 5.86 3.61 2.22
CA GLU A 488 6.34 4.39 3.36
C GLU A 488 5.72 3.83 4.63
N ILE A 489 6.50 3.80 5.69
CA ILE A 489 6.04 3.45 7.02
C ILE A 489 6.42 4.54 8.02
N VAL A 490 5.70 4.62 9.13
CA VAL A 490 6.21 5.32 10.32
C VAL A 490 6.66 4.27 11.31
N ALA A 491 7.87 4.42 11.82
CA ALA A 491 8.43 3.55 12.85
C ALA A 491 8.72 4.34 14.13
N PHE A 492 8.42 3.73 15.29
CA PHE A 492 8.76 4.29 16.60
C PHE A 492 10.08 3.71 17.13
N SER A 493 11.12 4.55 17.24
CA SER A 493 12.44 4.15 17.73
C SER A 493 12.60 4.43 19.23
N ARG A 494 12.56 3.37 20.05
CA ARG A 494 12.76 3.48 21.50
C ARG A 494 14.19 3.90 21.89
N ALA A 495 15.18 3.57 21.05
CA ALA A 495 16.55 4.03 21.22
C ALA A 495 16.67 5.56 21.08
N LYS A 496 16.00 6.15 20.07
CA LYS A 496 15.91 7.61 19.93
C LYS A 496 15.15 8.23 21.10
N PHE A 497 14.05 7.60 21.52
CA PHE A 497 13.21 8.08 22.61
C PHE A 497 13.96 8.18 23.95
N SER A 498 14.75 7.16 24.28
CA SER A 498 15.54 7.11 25.51
C SER A 498 16.80 8.00 25.48
N GLY A 499 17.05 8.71 24.38
CA GLY A 499 18.28 9.50 24.19
C GLY A 499 19.55 8.65 24.09
N ARG A 500 19.41 7.32 23.98
CA ARG A 500 20.53 6.41 23.75
C ARG A 500 20.91 6.49 22.27
N THR A 501 21.73 7.47 21.90
CA THR A 501 22.45 7.42 20.63
C THR A 501 23.27 6.13 20.61
N SER A 502 23.06 5.29 19.59
CA SER A 502 23.76 4.01 19.42
C SER A 502 25.27 4.23 19.28
N LEU A 503 25.96 4.34 20.41
CA LEU A 503 27.43 4.41 20.48
C LEU A 503 28.07 3.03 20.26
N ARG A 504 27.30 1.99 19.90
CA ARG A 504 27.79 0.61 19.73
C ARG A 504 28.60 0.39 18.45
N GLY A 505 28.56 1.30 17.48
CA GLY A 505 29.31 1.18 16.22
C GLY A 505 30.84 1.37 16.29
N ARG A 506 31.45 1.59 17.47
CA ARG A 506 32.88 1.96 17.57
C ARG A 506 33.77 1.07 18.45
N ARG A 507 33.29 -0.06 18.96
CA ARG A 507 34.07 -0.89 19.93
C ARG A 507 34.45 -2.30 19.48
N GLN A 508 34.27 -2.70 18.22
CA GLN A 508 34.64 -4.04 17.73
C GLN A 508 35.84 -4.11 16.76
N SER A 509 36.75 -3.13 16.77
CA SER A 509 38.06 -3.25 16.10
C SER A 509 39.21 -2.95 17.07
N ARG A 510 39.43 -3.85 18.03
CA ARG A 510 40.72 -4.02 18.71
C ARG A 510 40.97 -5.48 19.02
#